data_AF-A0AAE4IZ51-F1
#
_entry.id   AF-A0AAE4IZ51-F1
#
_cell.length_a   1.000
_cell.length_b   1.000
_cell.length_c   1.000
_cell.angle_alpha   90.00
_cell.angle_beta   90.00
_cell.angle_gamma   90.00
#
_symmetry.space_group_name_H-M   'P 1'
#
loop_
_entity.id
_entity.type
_entity.pdbx_description
1 polymer ?
#
loop_
_entity_poly.entity_id
_entity_poly.type
_entity_poly.pdbx_seq_one_letter_code
_entity_poly.pdbx_strand_id
1 'polypeptide(L)' 'MERYRPVRVAGLPPLVAGAIGYFSYDMARLVEKLPALRRNDLGLDDAVLMFYLGVVAFDHVRQCAWIVRNVFTDGPG' A
#
# COMPACT_ATOMS: atom_id res chain seq x y z
N MET A 1 -10.92 9.27 0.47
CA MET A 1 -10.22 8.63 -0.68
C MET A 1 -10.57 9.24 -2.04
N GLU A 2 -11.54 10.15 -2.15
CA GLU A 2 -11.91 10.80 -3.43
C GLU A 2 -10.75 11.53 -4.14
N ARG A 3 -9.75 12.00 -3.40
CA ARG A 3 -8.64 12.81 -3.94
C ARG A 3 -7.59 12.02 -4.73
N TYR A 4 -7.53 10.70 -4.58
CA TYR A 4 -6.53 9.85 -5.25
C TYR A 4 -7.22 8.78 -6.08
N ARG A 5 -7.61 9.14 -7.31
CA ARG A 5 -8.23 8.24 -8.28
C ARG A 5 -7.19 7.87 -9.35
N PRO A 6 -6.69 6.63 -9.36
CA PRO A 6 -5.76 6.21 -10.40
C PRO A 6 -6.50 6.01 -11.73
N VAL A 7 -5.86 6.42 -12.82
CA VAL A 7 -6.33 6.11 -14.17
C VAL A 7 -6.20 4.60 -14.40
N ARG A 8 -7.27 3.97 -14.87
CA ARG A 8 -7.24 2.55 -15.25
C ARG A 8 -6.80 2.41 -16.69
N VAL A 9 -5.55 2.00 -16.89
CA VAL A 9 -5.02 1.67 -18.22
C VAL A 9 -5.01 0.16 -18.39
N ALA A 10 -5.61 -0.34 -19.48
CA ALA A 10 -5.63 -1.76 -19.79
C ALA A 10 -4.20 -2.29 -19.99
N GLY A 11 -3.91 -3.47 -19.45
CA GLY A 11 -2.62 -4.15 -19.59
C GLY A 11 -1.53 -3.72 -18.59
N LEU A 12 -1.80 -2.79 -17.68
CA LEU A 12 -0.89 -2.50 -16.57
C LEU A 12 -0.81 -3.65 -15.56
N PRO A 13 0.31 -3.78 -14.82
CA PRO A 13 0.41 -4.68 -13.68
C PRO A 13 -0.69 -4.46 -12.64
N PRO A 14 -1.02 -5.47 -11.81
CA PRO A 14 -2.09 -5.38 -10.82
C PRO A 14 -1.85 -4.33 -9.73
N LEU A 15 -0.58 -4.02 -9.41
CA LEU A 15 -0.18 -3.00 -8.45
C LEU A 15 0.65 -1.92 -9.14
N VAL A 16 0.07 -0.72 -9.25
CA VAL A 16 0.71 0.45 -9.88
C VAL A 16 0.89 1.62 -8.93
N ALA A 17 0.04 1.69 -7.90
CA ALA A 17 0.03 2.71 -6.85
C ALA A 17 -0.79 2.21 -5.67
N GLY A 18 -0.61 2.81 -4.51
CA GLY A 18 -1.42 2.52 -3.33
C GLY A 18 -0.67 2.73 -2.03
N ALA A 19 -1.37 2.48 -0.92
CA ALA A 19 -0.77 2.39 0.40
C ALA A 19 -0.11 1.01 0.54
N ILE A 20 1.21 0.98 0.65
CA ILE A 20 1.99 -0.25 0.78
C ILE A 20 2.75 -0.20 2.10
N GLY A 21 2.71 -1.29 2.85
CA GLY A 21 3.36 -1.43 4.14
C GLY A 21 2.75 -2.58 4.93
N TYR A 22 2.58 -2.40 6.23
CA TYR A 22 2.10 -3.48 7.10
C TYR A 22 1.06 -2.99 8.11
N PHE A 23 0.33 -3.98 8.62
CA PHE A 23 -0.53 -3.88 9.78
C PHE A 23 0.00 -4.85 10.84
N SER A 24 0.21 -4.37 12.05
CA SER A 24 0.68 -5.19 13.16
C SER A 24 -0.44 -6.11 13.64
N TYR A 25 -0.06 -7.16 14.37
CA TYR A 25 -1.05 -8.02 15.02
C TYR A 25 -1.91 -7.24 16.03
N ASP A 26 -1.31 -6.30 16.76
CA ASP A 26 -2.00 -5.51 17.78
C ASP A 26 -3.02 -4.53 17.20
N MET A 27 -2.95 -4.22 15.90
CA MET A 27 -3.97 -3.42 15.21
C MET A 27 -5.39 -4.00 15.38
N ALA A 28 -5.53 -5.33 15.52
CA ALA A 28 -6.83 -5.97 15.76
C ALA A 28 -7.54 -5.42 17.02
N ARG A 29 -6.78 -4.90 18.00
CA ARG A 29 -7.31 -4.31 19.24
C ARG A 29 -8.05 -2.98 19.01
N LEU A 30 -7.82 -2.34 17.86
CA LEU A 30 -8.55 -1.13 17.46
C LEU A 30 -9.98 -1.44 17.02
N VAL A 31 -10.24 -2.69 16.59
CA VAL A 31 -11.54 -3.14 16.08
C VAL A 31 -12.24 -4.13 17.01
N GLU A 32 -11.50 -4.85 17.85
CA GLU A 32 -12.03 -5.83 18.79
C GLU A 32 -11.59 -5.58 20.24
N LYS A 33 -12.46 -5.93 21.19
CA LYS A 33 -12.18 -5.79 22.61
C LYS A 33 -11.44 -7.03 23.13
N LEU A 34 -10.11 -6.92 23.20
CA LEU A 34 -9.22 -8.00 23.64
C LEU A 34 -8.68 -7.75 25.06
N PRO A 35 -8.28 -8.79 25.81
CA PRO A 35 -7.62 -8.64 27.10
C PRO A 35 -6.33 -7.81 27.00
N ALA A 36 -5.96 -7.12 28.09
CA ALA A 36 -4.79 -6.25 28.12
C ALA A 36 -3.50 -7.00 27.74
N LEU A 37 -2.64 -6.34 26.95
CA LEU A 37 -1.35 -6.89 26.56
C LEU A 37 -0.39 -6.92 27.76
N ARG A 38 0.43 -7.96 27.87
CA ARG A 38 1.39 -8.10 28.98
C ARG A 38 2.54 -7.09 28.90
N ARG A 39 3.08 -6.85 27.69
CA ARG A 39 4.05 -5.79 27.36
C ARG A 39 4.21 -5.70 25.83
N ASN A 40 4.37 -4.50 25.27
CA ASN A 40 4.78 -4.34 23.86
C ASN A 40 6.30 -4.46 23.78
N ASP A 41 6.80 -5.68 23.63
CA ASP A 41 8.24 -5.98 23.63
C ASP A 41 8.93 -5.60 22.31
N LEU A 42 8.16 -5.51 21.23
CA LEU A 42 8.68 -5.26 19.88
C LEU A 42 8.65 -3.77 19.50
N GLY A 43 7.86 -2.95 20.21
CA GLY A 43 7.76 -1.51 19.96
C GLY A 43 7.23 -1.16 18.57
N LEU A 44 6.47 -2.06 17.95
CA LEU A 44 5.93 -1.87 16.61
C LEU A 44 4.74 -0.91 16.63
N ASP A 45 4.65 -0.06 15.60
CA ASP A 45 3.44 0.70 15.30
C ASP A 45 2.31 -0.23 14.83
N ASP A 46 1.06 0.14 15.11
CA ASP A 46 -0.13 -0.63 14.70
C ASP A 46 -0.25 -0.76 13.17
N ALA A 47 0.18 0.26 12.44
CA ALA A 47 0.20 0.25 10.99
C ALA A 47 1.27 1.23 10.48
N VAL A 48 2.03 0.81 9.48
CA VAL A 48 2.92 1.70 8.73
C VAL A 48 2.64 1.49 7.26
N LEU A 49 2.13 2.53 6.59
CA LEU A 49 1.78 2.51 5.18
C LEU A 49 2.41 3.72 4.49
N MET A 50 2.96 3.49 3.30
CA MET A 50 3.60 4.52 2.49
C MET A 50 2.96 4.57 1.11
N PHE A 51 2.88 5.78 0.56
CA PHE A 51 2.46 6.01 -0.82
C PHE A 51 3.68 6.26 -1.68
N TYR A 52 3.94 5.35 -2.61
CA TYR A 52 5.11 5.40 -3.48
C TYR A 52 4.79 6.12 -4.79
N LEU A 53 5.65 7.07 -5.15
CA LEU A 53 5.59 7.72 -6.46
C LEU A 53 6.06 6.81 -7.59
N GLY A 54 6.95 5.85 -7.32
CA GLY A 54 7.48 4.94 -8.33
C GLY A 54 7.36 3.49 -7.88
N VAL A 55 6.98 2.61 -8.81
CA VAL A 55 6.91 1.15 -8.60
C VAL A 55 7.58 0.45 -9.77
N VAL A 56 8.38 -0.57 -9.48
CA VAL A 56 8.92 -1.49 -10.49
C VAL A 56 8.22 -2.83 -10.31
N ALA A 57 7.52 -3.30 -11.33
CA ALA A 57 6.84 -4.58 -11.32
C ALA A 57 7.54 -5.55 -12.28
N PHE A 58 8.00 -6.68 -11.76
CA PHE A 58 8.64 -7.74 -12.54
C PHE A 58 7.60 -8.77 -13.00
N ASP A 59 7.46 -8.92 -14.30
CA ASP A 59 6.66 -9.98 -14.92
C ASP A 59 7.60 -11.14 -15.24
N HIS A 60 7.67 -12.11 -14.33
CA HIS A 60 8.53 -13.29 -14.50
C HIS A 60 8.06 -14.21 -15.63
N VAL A 61 6.79 -14.16 -16.04
CA VAL A 61 6.29 -14.99 -17.15
C VAL A 61 6.79 -14.44 -18.47
N ARG A 62 6.76 -13.11 -18.64
CA ARG A 62 7.22 -12.43 -19.86
C ARG A 62 8.69 -12.01 -19.84
N GLN A 63 9.39 -12.25 -18.73
CA GLN A 63 10.78 -11.83 -18.51
C GLN A 63 10.98 -10.33 -18.80
N CYS A 64 10.05 -9.50 -18.31
CA CYS A 64 10.10 -8.05 -18.47
C CYS A 64 9.84 -7.32 -17.15
N ALA A 65 10.22 -6.04 -17.11
CA ALA A 65 9.98 -5.17 -15.96
C ALA A 65 9.20 -3.93 -16.41
N TRP A 66 8.20 -3.57 -15.62
CA TRP A 66 7.41 -2.35 -15.78
C TRP A 66 7.92 -1.30 -14.82
N ILE A 67 8.24 -0.12 -15.32
CA ILE A 67 8.61 1.04 -14.51
C ILE A 67 7.43 2.00 -14.52
N VAL A 68 6.77 2.16 -13.38
CA VAL A 68 5.59 3.01 -13.21
C VAL A 68 5.98 4.22 -12.37
N ARG A 69 5.63 5.42 -12.84
CA ARG A 69 5.75 6.67 -12.09
C ARG A 69 4.39 7.34 -11.99
N ASN A 70 3.87 7.42 -10.78
CA ASN A 70 2.63 8.14 -10.48
C ASN A 70 2.94 9.64 -10.38
N VAL A 71 2.11 10.43 -11.05
CA VAL A 71 2.16 11.90 -11.03
C VAL A 71 0.84 12.38 -10.45
N PHE A 72 0.92 13.21 -9.41
CA PHE A 72 -0.26 13.87 -8.86
C PHE A 72 -0.59 15.07 -9.74
N THR A 73 -1.79 15.07 -10.32
CA THR A 73 -2.30 16.16 -11.15
C THR A 73 -3.50 16.80 -10.45
N ASP A 74 -3.67 18.11 -10.61
CA ASP A 74 -4.83 18.85 -10.04
C ASP A 74 -6.10 18.71 -10.90
N GLY A 75 -6.05 17.94 -11.99
CA GLY A 75 -7.16 17.72 -12.91
C GLY A 75 -8.02 16.49 -12.55
N PRO A 76 -9.24 16.37 -13.09
CA PRO A 76 -10.04 15.16 -12.94
C PRO A 76 -9.35 13.98 -13.65
N GLY A 77 -9.13 12.88 -12.90
CA GLY A 77 -8.53 11.63 -13.40
C GLY A 77 -9.51 10.65 -14.01
#